data_AF-A0A7N2LFH5-F1
#
_entry.id   AF-A0A7N2LFH5-F1
#
_cell.length_a   1.000
_cell.length_b   1.000
_cell.length_c   1.000
_cell.angle_alpha   90.00
_cell.angle_beta   90.00
_cell.angle_gamma   90.00
#
_symmetry.space_group_name_H-M   'P 1'
#
loop_
_entity.id
_entity.type
_entity.pdbx_description
1 polymer ?
#
loop_
_entity_poly.entity_id
_entity_poly.type
_entity_poly.pdbx_seq_one_letter_code
_entity_poly.pdbx_strand_id
1 'polypeptide(L)'
;MPFNMSFAKLCILNSEHIGIVIGFGFSNEMQKICVYLTIASLLYILYCRRSIRHFPPTHFLVKIELYGLLSDDFPGKVLKDAMWSDTRAGTKNSFDFHMDELKKLDVKAYEWLVKLDVRTWSRYAFNPRGKSDTLVNNIAKFFNAWILEARDKPMLTMMEIIRVMLMQRLQTKRDHMRRYEGRVCPRIHKKLERIKSKVVHCISHWNGESKYEVEYIYGGRYGVDLNERTCGCGRWGLSGIPCFHYVATIIEDGEQLKTYVDITCNKETFLSCYQ
;
A
#
# COMPACT_ATOMS: atom_id res chain seq x y z
N MET A 1 5.20 -1.23 -41.82
CA MET A 1 6.51 -1.61 -41.25
C MET A 1 6.70 -0.85 -39.95
N PRO A 2 7.23 -1.48 -38.89
CA PRO A 2 6.70 -1.33 -37.53
C PRO A 2 7.28 -0.11 -36.79
N PHE A 3 6.40 0.67 -36.15
CA PHE A 3 6.78 1.62 -35.12
C PHE A 3 7.12 0.83 -33.85
N ASN A 4 8.39 0.93 -33.46
CA ASN A 4 9.01 0.19 -32.38
C ASN A 4 8.44 0.65 -31.01
N MET A 5 7.98 -0.31 -30.21
CA MET A 5 7.49 -0.09 -28.84
C MET A 5 8.65 0.26 -27.92
N SER A 6 8.77 1.54 -27.59
CA SER A 6 9.59 2.05 -26.48
C SER A 6 8.86 3.24 -25.88
N PHE A 7 7.87 2.97 -25.01
CA PHE A 7 7.12 4.01 -24.31
C PHE A 7 7.34 3.95 -22.80
N ALA A 8 7.67 5.12 -22.25
CA ALA A 8 7.70 5.54 -20.85
C ALA A 8 8.96 5.23 -20.01
N LYS A 9 10.00 6.06 -20.22
CA LYS A 9 10.97 6.46 -19.17
C LYS A 9 10.52 7.79 -18.54
N LEU A 10 10.57 7.85 -17.21
CA LEU A 10 10.60 9.02 -16.29
C LEU A 10 9.45 10.05 -16.31
N CYS A 11 8.89 10.33 -15.12
CA CYS A 11 8.96 11.64 -14.44
C CYS A 11 7.91 11.76 -13.32
N ILE A 12 8.28 11.48 -12.06
CA ILE A 12 7.71 12.17 -10.89
C ILE A 12 8.83 12.32 -9.84
N LEU A 13 9.62 13.38 -9.98
CA LEU A 13 10.57 13.83 -8.95
C LEU A 13 10.19 15.25 -8.52
N ASN A 14 10.09 15.42 -7.20
CA ASN A 14 10.24 16.64 -6.42
C ASN A 14 9.30 17.84 -6.66
N SER A 15 8.65 18.22 -5.56
CA SER A 15 7.61 19.22 -5.41
C SER A 15 8.07 20.69 -5.42
N GLU A 16 9.19 21.05 -6.02
CA GLU A 16 9.66 22.46 -6.01
C GLU A 16 10.13 23.04 -7.35
N HIS A 17 10.06 22.27 -8.45
CA HIS A 17 10.25 22.82 -9.80
C HIS A 17 9.22 22.24 -10.77
N ILE A 18 8.00 22.80 -10.77
CA ILE A 18 7.02 22.58 -11.84
C ILE A 18 7.39 23.54 -12.98
N GLY A 19 8.50 23.25 -13.64
CA GLY A 19 9.00 23.96 -14.81
C GLY A 19 9.41 22.95 -15.88
N ILE A 20 8.48 22.70 -16.81
CA ILE A 20 8.67 22.37 -18.24
C ILE A 20 9.87 21.46 -18.59
N VAL A 21 9.60 20.22 -19.05
CA VAL A 21 10.01 19.71 -20.38
C VAL A 21 9.03 18.61 -20.82
N ILE A 22 7.99 18.96 -21.59
CA ILE A 22 7.36 18.02 -22.55
C ILE A 22 7.77 18.51 -23.93
N GLY A 23 9.02 18.19 -24.31
CA GLY A 23 9.47 18.31 -25.68
C GLY A 23 9.00 17.10 -26.48
N PHE A 24 8.38 17.38 -27.62
CA PHE A 24 7.93 16.48 -28.70
C PHE A 24 6.46 16.02 -28.68
N GLY A 25 5.67 16.69 -29.55
CA GLY A 25 4.82 16.00 -30.52
C GLY A 25 3.33 15.79 -30.21
N PHE A 26 2.80 16.32 -29.11
CA PHE A 26 1.36 16.27 -28.82
C PHE A 26 0.72 17.65 -28.99
N SER A 27 -0.48 17.70 -29.58
CA SER A 27 -1.24 18.96 -29.72
C SER A 27 -1.45 19.63 -28.36
N ASN A 28 -1.49 20.96 -28.34
CA ASN A 28 -1.64 21.78 -27.12
C ASN A 28 -2.81 21.37 -26.21
N GLU A 29 -3.83 20.66 -26.71
CA GLU A 29 -4.94 20.14 -25.92
C GLU A 29 -4.62 18.84 -25.17
N MET A 30 -3.80 17.95 -25.73
CA MET A 30 -3.39 16.69 -25.06
C MET A 30 -2.46 16.95 -23.85
N GLN A 31 -1.63 17.98 -23.93
CA GLN A 31 -0.80 18.42 -22.79
C GLN A 31 -1.67 19.00 -21.67
N LYS A 32 -2.74 19.74 -22.00
CA LYS A 32 -3.71 20.22 -21.02
C LYS A 32 -4.48 19.06 -20.38
N ILE A 33 -4.89 18.06 -21.15
CA ILE A 33 -5.58 16.86 -20.63
C ILE A 33 -4.71 16.08 -19.63
N CYS A 34 -3.40 15.91 -19.89
CA CYS A 34 -2.51 15.28 -18.91
C CYS A 34 -2.42 16.09 -17.63
N VAL A 35 -2.23 17.42 -17.73
CA VAL A 35 -2.17 18.33 -16.58
C VAL A 35 -3.49 18.32 -15.79
N TYR A 36 -4.65 18.37 -16.46
CA TYR A 36 -5.98 18.35 -15.85
C TYR A 36 -6.37 16.98 -15.28
N LEU A 37 -5.94 15.86 -15.87
CA LEU A 37 -6.13 14.53 -15.30
C LEU A 37 -5.20 14.31 -14.10
N THR A 38 -3.97 14.83 -14.11
CA THR A 38 -3.15 14.89 -12.89
C THR A 38 -3.77 15.80 -11.86
N ILE A 39 -4.34 16.95 -12.22
CA ILE A 39 -5.06 17.84 -11.29
C ILE A 39 -6.34 17.18 -10.77
N ALA A 40 -7.10 16.43 -11.57
CA ALA A 40 -8.30 15.70 -11.14
C ALA A 40 -7.98 14.49 -10.26
N SER A 41 -6.88 13.78 -10.57
CA SER A 41 -6.32 12.73 -9.73
C SER A 41 -5.80 13.30 -8.42
N LEU A 42 -5.10 14.43 -8.48
CA LEU A 42 -4.63 15.19 -7.32
C LEU A 42 -5.81 15.78 -6.55
N LEU A 43 -6.90 16.20 -7.19
CA LEU A 43 -8.12 16.70 -6.55
C LEU A 43 -8.92 15.57 -5.91
N TYR A 44 -8.94 14.37 -6.48
CA TYR A 44 -9.49 13.18 -5.85
C TYR A 44 -8.63 12.72 -4.67
N ILE A 45 -7.30 12.77 -4.81
CA ILE A 45 -6.33 12.54 -3.72
C ILE A 45 -6.43 13.66 -2.66
N LEU A 46 -6.69 14.91 -3.06
CA LEU A 46 -6.83 16.10 -2.19
C LEU A 46 -8.18 16.10 -1.47
N TYR A 47 -9.24 15.65 -2.14
CA TYR A 47 -10.58 15.41 -1.59
C TYR A 47 -10.52 14.26 -0.57
N CYS A 48 -9.85 13.15 -0.91
CA CYS A 48 -9.48 12.12 0.07
C CYS A 48 -8.56 12.67 1.18
N ARG A 49 -7.66 13.62 0.91
CA ARG A 49 -6.80 14.29 1.91
C ARG A 49 -7.56 15.22 2.85
N ARG A 50 -8.70 15.79 2.45
CA ARG A 50 -9.54 16.62 3.34
C ARG A 50 -10.16 15.77 4.46
N SER A 51 -10.41 14.49 4.19
CA SER A 51 -10.78 13.46 5.18
C SER A 51 -9.58 12.68 5.77
N ILE A 52 -8.39 12.77 5.15
CA ILE A 52 -7.18 12.00 5.51
C ILE A 52 -5.97 12.95 5.51
N ARG A 53 -5.82 13.78 6.56
CA ARG A 53 -4.68 14.73 6.71
C ARG A 53 -3.31 14.05 6.92
N HIS A 54 -3.21 12.72 6.82
CA HIS A 54 -2.08 11.95 7.35
C HIS A 54 -1.45 10.95 6.37
N PHE A 55 -1.68 11.06 5.06
CA PHE A 55 -0.99 10.18 4.09
C PHE A 55 0.27 10.88 3.53
N PRO A 56 1.49 10.45 3.91
CA PRO A 56 2.71 10.97 3.30
C PRO A 56 2.81 10.49 1.84
N PRO A 57 3.42 11.28 0.94
CA PRO A 57 3.57 10.96 -0.48
C PRO A 57 4.26 9.62 -0.77
N THR A 58 5.01 9.08 0.20
CA THR A 58 5.93 7.95 0.05
C THR A 58 5.24 6.58 -0.11
N HIS A 59 3.98 6.43 0.29
CA HIS A 59 3.28 5.11 0.28
C HIS A 59 2.75 4.68 -1.09
N PHE A 60 2.78 5.54 -2.12
CA PHE A 60 2.11 5.29 -3.41
C PHE A 60 2.93 4.48 -4.43
N LEU A 61 4.25 4.32 -4.21
CA LEU A 61 5.19 3.92 -5.27
C LEU A 61 5.40 2.40 -5.39
N VAL A 62 4.90 1.60 -4.46
CA VAL A 62 5.32 0.19 -4.30
C VAL A 62 4.94 -0.77 -5.44
N LYS A 63 4.00 -0.43 -6.32
CA LYS A 63 3.52 -1.38 -7.36
C LYS A 63 3.95 -1.09 -8.79
N ILE A 64 4.09 0.18 -9.19
CA ILE A 64 4.17 0.50 -10.63
C ILE A 64 5.52 0.05 -11.20
N GLU A 65 6.63 0.29 -10.50
CA GLU A 65 7.95 -0.12 -10.98
C GLU A 65 8.24 -1.60 -10.72
N LEU A 66 7.95 -2.11 -9.51
CA LEU A 66 8.28 -3.50 -9.17
C LEU A 66 7.50 -4.52 -10.02
N TYR A 67 6.18 -4.39 -10.19
CA TYR A 67 5.36 -5.44 -10.84
C TYR A 67 5.53 -5.49 -12.36
N GLY A 68 5.79 -4.36 -13.02
CA GLY A 68 6.11 -4.32 -14.45
C GLY A 68 7.46 -4.97 -14.71
N LEU A 69 8.46 -4.62 -13.91
CA LEU A 69 9.83 -5.12 -14.07
C LEU A 69 9.99 -6.59 -13.62
N LEU A 70 9.29 -7.02 -12.57
CA LEU A 70 9.18 -8.44 -12.14
C LEU A 70 8.57 -9.34 -13.22
N SER A 71 7.76 -8.79 -14.13
CA SER A 71 7.13 -9.60 -15.19
C SER A 71 8.04 -9.76 -16.40
N ASP A 72 8.83 -8.73 -16.72
CA ASP A 72 9.53 -8.64 -18.00
C ASP A 72 11.03 -8.97 -17.88
N ASP A 73 11.71 -8.56 -16.80
CA ASP A 73 13.17 -8.72 -16.66
C ASP A 73 13.58 -9.92 -15.76
N PHE A 74 12.67 -10.39 -14.89
CA PHE A 74 12.98 -11.37 -13.84
C PHE A 74 11.92 -12.49 -13.72
N PRO A 75 11.86 -13.44 -14.68
CA PRO A 75 10.88 -14.52 -14.66
C PRO A 75 11.23 -15.57 -13.59
N GLY A 76 10.51 -15.58 -12.47
CA GLY A 76 10.62 -16.68 -11.50
C GLY A 76 9.87 -16.43 -10.20
N LYS A 77 8.93 -17.32 -9.84
CA LYS A 77 8.07 -17.16 -8.66
C LYS A 77 8.88 -16.94 -7.36
N VAL A 78 9.97 -17.69 -7.19
CA VAL A 78 10.86 -17.60 -6.02
C VAL A 78 11.47 -16.20 -5.88
N LEU A 79 11.96 -15.64 -6.99
CA LEU A 79 12.53 -14.29 -7.01
C LEU A 79 11.45 -13.23 -6.72
N LYS A 80 10.24 -13.40 -7.25
CA LYS A 80 9.11 -12.52 -6.91
C LYS A 80 8.79 -12.56 -5.42
N ASP A 81 8.75 -13.76 -4.83
CA ASP A 81 8.42 -13.95 -3.42
C ASP A 81 9.52 -13.38 -2.51
N ALA A 82 10.80 -13.46 -2.91
CA ALA A 82 11.92 -12.82 -2.22
C ALA A 82 11.79 -11.28 -2.23
N MET A 83 11.62 -10.67 -3.41
CA MET A 83 11.37 -9.22 -3.53
C MET A 83 10.12 -8.77 -2.75
N TRP A 84 9.07 -9.59 -2.74
CA TRP A 84 7.88 -9.33 -1.92
C TRP A 84 8.18 -9.40 -0.43
N SER A 85 9.19 -10.14 0.00
CA SER A 85 9.62 -10.19 1.39
C SER A 85 10.38 -8.92 1.76
N ASP A 86 11.27 -8.44 0.89
CA ASP A 86 12.00 -7.16 1.04
C ASP A 86 11.05 -5.97 1.18
N THR A 87 10.07 -5.88 0.27
CA THR A 87 9.08 -4.78 0.27
C THR A 87 8.18 -4.79 1.51
N ARG A 88 7.93 -5.98 2.09
CA ARG A 88 7.01 -6.17 3.23
C ARG A 88 7.72 -6.08 4.59
N ALA A 89 9.05 -6.06 4.61
CA ALA A 89 9.83 -5.92 5.82
C ALA A 89 9.39 -4.70 6.63
N GLY A 90 9.12 -4.91 7.93
CA GLY A 90 8.61 -3.86 8.82
C GLY A 90 9.71 -3.15 9.61
N THR A 91 10.92 -3.71 9.65
CA THR A 91 12.08 -3.20 10.37
C THR A 91 13.32 -3.26 9.49
N LYS A 92 14.31 -2.42 9.78
CA LYS A 92 15.58 -2.39 9.03
C LYS A 92 16.30 -3.75 9.09
N ASN A 93 16.38 -4.37 10.26
CA ASN A 93 17.03 -5.68 10.42
C ASN A 93 16.36 -6.77 9.56
N SER A 94 15.02 -6.79 9.51
CA SER A 94 14.29 -7.73 8.65
C SER A 94 14.49 -7.43 7.17
N PHE A 95 14.63 -6.15 6.81
CA PHE A 95 14.91 -5.74 5.45
C PHE A 95 16.31 -6.18 5.01
N ASP A 96 17.34 -5.88 5.81
CA ASP A 96 18.73 -6.23 5.52
C ASP A 96 18.88 -7.76 5.34
N PHE A 97 18.23 -8.55 6.22
CA PHE A 97 18.19 -10.01 6.10
C PHE A 97 17.57 -10.48 4.76
N HIS A 98 16.41 -9.96 4.38
CA HIS A 98 15.77 -10.37 3.12
C HIS A 98 16.57 -9.91 1.90
N MET A 99 17.22 -8.74 1.99
CA MET A 99 18.04 -8.20 0.91
C MET A 99 19.30 -9.06 0.68
N ASP A 100 19.88 -9.61 1.74
CA ASP A 100 20.98 -10.58 1.65
C ASP A 100 20.51 -11.92 1.04
N GLU A 101 19.31 -12.39 1.38
CA GLU A 101 18.72 -13.59 0.76
C GLU A 101 18.44 -13.36 -0.73
N LEU A 102 17.95 -12.18 -1.11
CA LEU A 102 17.74 -11.82 -2.51
C LEU A 102 19.06 -11.82 -3.28
N LYS A 103 20.14 -11.26 -2.68
CA LYS A 103 21.47 -11.24 -3.30
C LYS A 103 22.00 -12.64 -3.57
N LYS A 104 21.70 -13.61 -2.70
CA LYS A 104 22.07 -15.03 -2.91
C LYS A 104 21.29 -15.67 -4.06
N LEU A 105 20.04 -15.25 -4.27
CA LEU A 105 19.18 -15.77 -5.34
C LEU A 105 19.53 -15.16 -6.71
N ASP A 106 19.66 -13.83 -6.78
CA ASP A 106 19.99 -13.12 -8.01
C ASP A 106 20.68 -11.78 -7.70
N VAL A 107 21.94 -11.67 -8.12
CA VAL A 107 22.76 -10.48 -7.90
C VAL A 107 22.28 -9.28 -8.73
N LYS A 108 21.77 -9.49 -9.94
CA LYS A 108 21.29 -8.41 -10.82
C LYS A 108 20.05 -7.74 -10.24
N ALA A 109 19.13 -8.55 -9.71
CA ALA A 109 17.94 -8.10 -9.00
C ALA A 109 18.30 -7.23 -7.78
N TYR A 110 19.27 -7.69 -6.98
CA TYR A 110 19.79 -6.92 -5.85
C TYR A 110 20.39 -5.58 -6.28
N GLU A 111 21.30 -5.57 -7.25
CA GLU A 111 21.94 -4.35 -7.75
C GLU A 111 20.95 -3.33 -8.29
N TRP A 112 19.86 -3.81 -8.92
CA TRP A 112 18.79 -2.95 -9.39
C TRP A 112 18.01 -2.31 -8.23
N LEU A 113 17.63 -3.09 -7.21
CA LEU A 113 16.90 -2.56 -6.05
C LEU A 113 17.70 -1.56 -5.23
N VAL A 114 19.02 -1.77 -5.09
CA VAL A 114 19.90 -0.85 -4.37
C VAL A 114 19.97 0.53 -5.02
N LYS A 115 19.77 0.61 -6.35
CA LYS A 115 19.76 1.90 -7.08
C LYS A 115 18.49 2.71 -6.81
N LEU A 116 17.41 2.08 -6.35
CA LEU A 116 16.15 2.74 -6.06
C LEU A 116 16.16 3.31 -4.65
N ASP A 117 15.56 4.49 -4.46
CA ASP A 117 15.36 5.04 -3.12
C ASP A 117 14.42 4.14 -2.32
N VAL A 118 14.92 3.57 -1.22
CA VAL A 118 14.21 2.60 -0.39
C VAL A 118 12.92 3.17 0.20
N ARG A 119 12.83 4.49 0.39
CA ARG A 119 11.62 5.17 0.86
C ARG A 119 10.44 5.05 -0.10
N THR A 120 10.67 4.66 -1.35
CA THR A 120 9.64 4.54 -2.38
C THR A 120 9.01 3.14 -2.40
N TRP A 121 9.76 2.10 -2.02
CA TRP A 121 9.34 0.72 -2.30
C TRP A 121 9.34 -0.21 -1.10
N SER A 122 10.05 0.10 -0.01
CA SER A 122 10.09 -0.76 1.18
C SER A 122 9.34 -0.17 2.38
N ARG A 123 8.52 -1.01 3.01
CA ARG A 123 7.67 -0.63 4.15
C ARG A 123 8.43 -0.09 5.35
N TYR A 124 9.61 -0.62 5.66
CA TYR A 124 10.34 -0.19 6.86
C TYR A 124 10.75 1.30 6.79
N ALA A 125 10.90 1.84 5.57
CA ALA A 125 11.30 3.22 5.35
C ALA A 125 10.09 4.18 5.26
N PHE A 126 8.86 3.68 5.38
CA PHE A 126 7.66 4.49 5.32
C PHE A 126 7.41 5.24 6.62
N ASN A 127 6.84 6.44 6.49
CA ASN A 127 6.45 7.23 7.64
C ASN A 127 5.26 6.57 8.38
N PRO A 128 5.40 6.21 9.67
CA PRO A 128 4.36 5.54 10.46
C PRO A 128 3.11 6.39 10.72
N ARG A 129 3.16 7.71 10.47
CA ARG A 129 1.98 8.59 10.62
C ARG A 129 0.83 8.19 9.69
N GLY A 130 1.16 7.70 8.49
CA GLY A 130 0.19 7.21 7.53
C GLY A 130 0.07 5.69 7.62
N LYS A 131 -0.90 5.20 8.39
CA LYS A 131 -1.16 3.75 8.50
C LYS A 131 -1.79 3.24 7.22
N SER A 132 -1.12 2.31 6.56
CA SER A 132 -1.61 1.69 5.32
C SER A 132 -1.16 0.24 5.21
N ASP A 133 -2.13 -0.65 5.03
CA ASP A 133 -1.83 -2.03 4.70
C ASP A 133 -1.41 -2.23 3.23
N THR A 134 -1.78 -1.29 2.37
CA THR A 134 -1.77 -1.51 0.92
C THR A 134 -0.43 -1.11 0.32
N LEU A 135 0.31 -2.08 -0.20
CA LEU A 135 1.52 -1.90 -1.03
C LEU A 135 1.21 -1.88 -2.52
N VAL A 136 -0.07 -1.80 -2.88
CA VAL A 136 -0.51 -1.96 -4.25
C VAL A 136 -1.25 -0.71 -4.70
N ASN A 137 -0.74 -0.06 -5.76
CA ASN A 137 -1.44 1.05 -6.42
C ASN A 137 -2.62 0.53 -7.26
N ASN A 138 -3.58 -0.12 -6.60
CA ASN A 138 -4.79 -0.60 -7.24
C ASN A 138 -5.63 0.57 -7.74
N ILE A 139 -5.58 1.72 -7.07
CA ILE A 139 -6.31 2.92 -7.45
C ILE A 139 -5.88 3.38 -8.84
N ALA A 140 -4.58 3.60 -9.09
CA ALA A 140 -4.10 3.99 -10.41
C ALA A 140 -4.41 2.95 -11.49
N LYS A 141 -4.36 1.65 -11.17
CA LYS A 141 -4.75 0.61 -12.16
C LYS A 141 -6.21 0.74 -12.59
N PHE A 142 -7.13 1.01 -11.66
CA PHE A 142 -8.54 1.24 -11.99
C PHE A 142 -8.73 2.53 -12.79
N PHE A 143 -8.05 3.61 -12.42
CA PHE A 143 -8.13 4.88 -13.15
C PHE A 143 -7.57 4.77 -14.57
N ASN A 144 -6.43 4.09 -14.75
CA ASN A 144 -5.84 3.88 -16.07
C ASN A 144 -6.79 3.08 -16.97
N ALA A 145 -7.51 2.09 -16.43
CA ALA A 145 -8.51 1.35 -17.19
C ALA A 145 -9.66 2.26 -17.67
N TRP A 146 -10.17 3.14 -16.81
CA TRP A 146 -11.21 4.10 -17.18
C TRP A 146 -10.75 5.10 -18.24
N ILE A 147 -9.51 5.58 -18.14
CA ILE A 147 -8.92 6.47 -19.15
C ILE A 147 -8.80 5.74 -20.49
N LEU A 148 -8.33 4.48 -20.48
CA LEU A 148 -8.21 3.68 -21.71
C LEU A 148 -9.55 3.45 -22.40
N GLU A 149 -10.63 3.32 -21.64
CA GLU A 149 -11.99 3.17 -22.15
C GLU A 149 -12.56 4.47 -22.73
N ALA A 150 -12.18 5.63 -22.18
CA ALA A 150 -12.76 6.92 -22.55
C ALA A 150 -11.91 7.75 -23.52
N ARG A 151 -10.63 7.37 -23.75
CA ARG A 151 -9.65 8.18 -24.52
C ARG A 151 -9.97 8.36 -26.00
N ASP A 152 -10.83 7.52 -26.56
CA ASP A 152 -11.26 7.60 -27.96
C ASP A 152 -12.45 8.56 -28.15
N LYS A 153 -12.98 9.14 -27.06
CA LYS A 153 -14.10 10.07 -27.07
C LYS A 153 -13.63 11.53 -27.08
N PRO A 154 -14.48 12.48 -27.54
CA PRO A 154 -14.21 13.91 -27.36
C PRO A 154 -13.95 14.27 -25.89
N MET A 155 -13.13 15.27 -25.65
CA MET A 155 -12.65 15.64 -24.30
C MET A 155 -13.80 15.81 -23.28
N LEU A 156 -14.88 16.49 -23.66
CA LEU A 156 -16.06 16.67 -22.80
C LEU A 156 -16.71 15.33 -22.43
N THR A 157 -16.89 14.45 -23.41
CA THR A 157 -17.46 13.12 -23.21
C THR A 157 -16.57 12.25 -22.33
N MET A 158 -15.24 12.29 -22.52
CA MET A 158 -14.29 11.56 -21.69
C MET A 158 -14.37 12.01 -20.22
N MET A 159 -14.42 13.32 -19.96
CA MET A 159 -14.56 13.85 -18.60
C MET A 159 -15.87 13.42 -17.96
N GLU A 160 -16.96 13.43 -18.73
CA GLU A 160 -18.28 13.01 -18.23
C GLU A 160 -18.32 11.51 -17.89
N ILE A 161 -17.72 10.65 -18.73
CA ILE A 161 -17.58 9.22 -18.45
C ILE A 161 -16.82 8.99 -17.14
N ILE A 162 -15.66 9.64 -16.98
CA ILE A 162 -14.84 9.50 -15.76
C ILE A 162 -15.59 10.01 -14.52
N ARG A 163 -16.31 11.13 -14.65
CA ARG A 163 -17.14 11.69 -13.56
C ARG A 163 -18.23 10.72 -13.13
N VAL A 164 -18.98 10.14 -14.08
CA VAL A 164 -20.04 9.16 -13.81
C VAL A 164 -19.47 7.89 -13.17
N MET A 165 -18.36 7.35 -13.69
CA MET A 165 -17.68 6.18 -13.11
C MET A 165 -17.23 6.43 -11.67
N LEU A 166 -16.69 7.63 -11.38
CA LEU A 166 -16.33 8.04 -10.02
C LEU A 166 -17.54 8.08 -9.09
N MET A 167 -18.62 8.73 -9.52
CA MET A 167 -19.84 8.83 -8.72
C MET A 167 -20.41 7.44 -8.40
N GLN A 168 -20.57 6.59 -9.41
CA GLN A 168 -21.06 5.22 -9.25
C GLN A 168 -20.18 4.41 -8.30
N ARG A 169 -18.85 4.53 -8.42
CA ARG A 169 -17.91 3.84 -7.53
C ARG A 169 -18.03 4.31 -6.08
N LEU A 170 -18.10 5.63 -5.85
CA LEU A 170 -18.26 6.19 -4.51
C LEU A 170 -19.57 5.73 -3.87
N GLN A 171 -20.68 5.82 -4.62
CA GLN A 171 -21.99 5.35 -4.20
C GLN A 171 -21.98 3.85 -3.87
N THR A 172 -21.48 3.01 -4.77
CA THR A 172 -21.39 1.56 -4.56
C THR A 172 -20.58 1.21 -3.30
N LYS A 173 -19.46 1.90 -3.05
CA LYS A 173 -18.64 1.68 -1.86
C LYS A 173 -19.35 2.12 -0.58
N ARG A 174 -20.01 3.28 -0.61
CA ARG A 174 -20.80 3.79 0.50
C ARG A 174 -21.95 2.85 0.85
N ASP A 175 -22.73 2.44 -0.14
CA ASP A 175 -23.92 1.60 0.06
C ASP A 175 -23.55 0.17 0.46
N HIS A 176 -22.45 -0.37 -0.05
CA HIS A 176 -21.88 -1.62 0.44
C HIS A 176 -21.53 -1.53 1.93
N MET A 177 -20.85 -0.46 2.36
CA MET A 177 -20.44 -0.32 3.75
C MET A 177 -21.58 0.05 4.70
N ARG A 178 -22.62 0.75 4.23
CA ARG A 178 -23.84 1.00 5.00
C ARG A 178 -24.54 -0.30 5.38
N ARG A 179 -24.69 -1.21 4.42
CA ARG A 179 -25.31 -2.53 4.61
C ARG A 179 -24.48 -3.49 5.47
N TYR A 180 -23.17 -3.27 5.59
CA TYR A 180 -22.30 -4.13 6.37
C TYR A 180 -22.46 -3.88 7.87
N GLU A 181 -22.74 -4.89 8.68
CA GLU A 181 -23.04 -4.73 10.11
C GLU A 181 -21.81 -4.74 11.03
N GLY A 182 -20.63 -5.12 10.52
CA GLY A 182 -19.42 -5.21 11.35
C GLY A 182 -18.77 -3.85 11.66
N ARG A 183 -18.15 -3.75 12.85
CA ARG A 183 -17.37 -2.59 13.29
C ARG A 183 -16.13 -2.33 12.43
N VAL A 184 -15.39 -3.39 12.09
CA VAL A 184 -14.12 -3.34 11.33
C VAL A 184 -14.40 -3.62 9.87
N CYS A 185 -13.77 -2.88 8.94
CA CYS A 185 -13.99 -3.03 7.51
C CYS A 185 -13.85 -4.50 7.03
N PRO A 186 -14.72 -5.00 6.13
CA PRO A 186 -14.77 -6.41 5.72
C PRO A 186 -13.43 -6.98 5.26
N ARG A 187 -12.66 -6.18 4.49
CA ARG A 187 -11.33 -6.57 4.00
C ARG A 187 -10.34 -6.78 5.15
N ILE A 188 -10.40 -5.92 6.16
CA ILE A 188 -9.53 -5.99 7.35
C ILE A 188 -9.99 -7.14 8.23
N HIS A 189 -11.29 -7.32 8.42
CA HIS A 189 -11.84 -8.46 9.16
C HIS A 189 -11.41 -9.80 8.55
N LYS A 190 -11.57 -9.99 7.23
CA LYS A 190 -11.09 -11.19 6.52
C LYS A 190 -9.58 -11.39 6.65
N LYS A 191 -8.82 -10.30 6.77
CA LYS A 191 -7.38 -10.35 7.00
C LYS A 191 -7.05 -10.82 8.42
N LEU A 192 -7.75 -10.32 9.44
CA LEU A 192 -7.59 -10.75 10.82
C LEU A 192 -7.85 -12.26 10.97
N GLU A 193 -8.88 -12.80 10.31
CA GLU A 193 -9.14 -14.25 10.34
C GLU A 193 -7.98 -15.08 9.74
N ARG A 194 -7.32 -14.58 8.69
CA ARG A 194 -6.11 -15.22 8.13
C ARG A 194 -4.88 -15.07 9.03
N ILE A 195 -4.86 -14.06 9.89
CA ILE A 195 -3.76 -13.83 10.84
C ILE A 195 -3.92 -14.80 12.02
N LYS A 196 -5.15 -15.02 12.50
CA LYS A 196 -5.44 -16.00 13.56
C LYS A 196 -4.91 -17.39 13.24
N SER A 197 -5.03 -17.86 11.99
CA SER A 197 -4.51 -19.19 11.62
C SER A 197 -2.99 -19.31 11.74
N LYS A 198 -2.26 -18.19 11.83
CA LYS A 198 -0.80 -18.18 12.02
C LYS A 198 -0.37 -18.04 13.47
N VAL A 199 -1.31 -17.75 14.38
CA VAL A 199 -1.03 -17.60 15.82
C VAL A 199 -0.55 -18.92 16.43
N VAL A 200 -0.98 -20.06 15.89
CA VAL A 200 -0.55 -21.41 16.31
C VAL A 200 0.98 -21.58 16.29
N HIS A 201 1.68 -20.74 15.52
CA HIS A 201 3.14 -20.75 15.39
C HIS A 201 3.84 -19.75 16.33
N CYS A 202 3.12 -19.18 17.28
CA CYS A 202 3.62 -18.19 18.24
C CYS A 202 3.46 -18.72 19.66
N ILE A 203 4.50 -18.53 20.47
CA ILE A 203 4.48 -18.80 21.91
C ILE A 203 4.66 -17.45 22.61
N SER A 204 3.67 -17.07 23.42
CA SER A 204 3.67 -15.78 24.13
C SER A 204 4.17 -15.97 25.56
N HIS A 205 5.14 -15.17 25.97
CA HIS A 205 5.66 -15.13 27.33
C HIS A 205 5.37 -13.75 27.93
N TRP A 206 4.60 -13.73 29.01
CA TRP A 206 4.30 -12.48 29.72
C TRP A 206 5.57 -11.94 30.40
N ASN A 207 5.85 -10.66 30.19
CA ASN A 207 7.04 -9.96 30.70
C ASN A 207 6.66 -8.77 31.61
N GLY A 208 5.47 -8.82 32.22
CA GLY A 208 4.97 -7.80 33.14
C GLY A 208 4.02 -6.79 32.49
N GLU A 209 3.02 -6.35 33.24
CA GLU A 209 1.98 -5.41 32.80
C GLU A 209 1.37 -5.81 31.44
N SER A 210 1.49 -4.94 30.42
CA SER A 210 0.99 -5.12 29.06
C SER A 210 2.05 -5.60 28.07
N LYS A 211 3.22 -6.06 28.57
CA LYS A 211 4.39 -6.42 27.77
C LYS A 211 4.60 -7.92 27.70
N TYR A 212 4.92 -8.39 26.50
CA TYR A 212 5.11 -9.80 26.20
C TYR A 212 6.31 -10.00 25.29
N GLU A 213 7.01 -11.10 25.45
CA GLU A 213 7.95 -11.61 24.47
C GLU A 213 7.28 -12.75 23.70
N VAL A 214 7.15 -12.61 22.38
CA VAL A 214 6.55 -13.63 21.53
C VAL A 214 7.66 -14.33 20.73
N GLU A 215 7.80 -15.62 20.95
CA GLU A 215 8.67 -16.51 20.16
C GLU A 215 7.90 -17.06 18.95
N TYR A 216 8.48 -16.93 17.76
CA TYR A 216 7.94 -17.52 16.54
C TYR A 216 8.70 -18.80 16.21
N ILE A 217 8.00 -19.92 16.02
CA ILE A 217 8.64 -21.24 15.88
C ILE A 217 9.57 -21.35 14.66
N TYR A 218 9.39 -20.50 13.65
CA TYR A 218 10.27 -20.46 12.47
C TYR A 218 11.40 -19.43 12.61
N GLY A 219 11.62 -18.92 13.82
CA GLY A 219 12.72 -18.03 14.17
C GLY A 219 12.27 -16.61 14.55
N GLY A 220 13.05 -16.02 15.46
CA GLY A 220 12.87 -14.67 15.94
C GLY A 220 12.05 -14.57 17.23
N ARG A 221 12.39 -13.56 18.03
CA ARG A 221 11.64 -13.16 19.22
C ARG A 221 11.23 -11.70 19.06
N TYR A 222 10.00 -11.39 19.47
CA TYR A 222 9.41 -10.09 19.25
C TYR A 222 8.77 -9.59 20.53
N GLY A 223 9.28 -8.46 21.05
CA GLY A 223 8.58 -7.72 22.10
C GLY A 223 7.25 -7.17 21.57
N VAL A 224 6.18 -7.33 22.34
CA VAL A 224 4.85 -6.77 22.08
C VAL A 224 4.44 -5.97 23.30
N ASP A 225 3.92 -4.76 23.07
CA ASP A 225 3.33 -3.92 24.12
C ASP A 225 1.89 -3.58 23.70
N LEU A 226 0.92 -4.06 24.48
CA LEU A 226 -0.50 -3.85 24.19
C LEU A 226 -0.94 -2.39 24.43
N ASN A 227 -0.35 -1.71 25.41
CA ASN A 227 -0.69 -0.32 25.76
C ASN A 227 -0.15 0.66 24.74
N GLU A 228 1.13 0.54 24.38
CA GLU A 228 1.76 1.36 23.34
C GLU A 228 1.32 0.96 21.93
N ARG A 229 0.65 -0.20 21.81
CA ARG A 229 0.23 -0.82 20.55
C ARG A 229 1.42 -1.06 19.62
N THR A 230 2.53 -1.56 20.17
CA THR A 230 3.75 -1.80 19.42
C THR A 230 4.07 -3.30 19.33
N CYS A 231 4.85 -3.65 18.30
CA CYS A 231 5.42 -4.97 18.16
C CYS A 231 6.78 -4.83 17.49
N GLY A 232 7.77 -5.60 17.95
CA GLY A 232 9.13 -5.62 17.40
C GLY A 232 9.21 -5.94 15.90
N CYS A 233 8.15 -6.49 15.30
CA CYS A 233 8.09 -6.68 13.84
C CYS A 233 7.70 -5.40 13.05
N GLY A 234 7.35 -4.31 13.73
CA GLY A 234 7.00 -3.00 13.13
C GLY A 234 5.66 -2.93 12.38
N ARG A 235 5.00 -4.07 12.13
CA ARG A 235 3.81 -4.12 11.25
C ARG A 235 2.59 -3.37 11.78
N TRP A 236 2.37 -3.34 13.09
CA TRP A 236 1.24 -2.61 13.66
C TRP A 236 1.38 -1.11 13.41
N GLY A 237 2.56 -0.53 13.69
CA GLY A 237 2.83 0.89 13.47
C GLY A 237 2.66 1.32 12.02
N LEU A 238 2.97 0.45 11.06
CA LEU A 238 2.90 0.74 9.63
C LEU A 238 1.49 0.55 9.03
N SER A 239 0.72 -0.42 9.52
CA SER A 239 -0.56 -0.80 8.90
C SER A 239 -1.79 -0.46 9.74
N GLY A 240 -1.62 -0.26 11.05
CA GLY A 240 -2.73 -0.17 12.00
C GLY A 240 -3.43 -1.50 12.27
N ILE A 241 -2.89 -2.62 11.78
CA ILE A 241 -3.49 -3.95 11.91
C ILE A 241 -2.58 -4.82 12.78
N PRO A 242 -3.11 -5.47 13.83
CA PRO A 242 -2.38 -6.48 14.61
C PRO A 242 -1.71 -7.52 13.72
N CYS A 243 -0.40 -7.70 13.90
CA CYS A 243 0.34 -8.82 13.32
C CYS A 243 0.09 -10.10 14.13
N PHE A 244 0.46 -11.27 13.61
CA PHE A 244 0.21 -12.54 14.32
C PHE A 244 0.89 -12.62 15.69
N HIS A 245 2.05 -11.98 15.90
CA HIS A 245 2.65 -11.87 17.24
C HIS A 245 1.73 -11.12 18.21
N TYR A 246 1.26 -9.95 17.76
CA TYR A 246 0.35 -9.11 18.54
C TYR A 246 -0.98 -9.83 18.82
N VAL A 247 -1.52 -10.56 17.85
CA VAL A 247 -2.74 -11.36 18.04
C VAL A 247 -2.52 -12.49 19.04
N ALA A 248 -1.36 -13.16 19.03
CA ALA A 248 -1.02 -14.17 20.03
C ALA A 248 -1.06 -13.57 21.45
N THR A 249 -0.48 -12.39 21.63
CA THR A 249 -0.50 -11.66 22.89
C THR A 249 -1.92 -11.30 23.35
N ILE A 250 -2.77 -10.77 22.44
CA ILE A 250 -4.18 -10.45 22.78
C ILE A 250 -4.94 -11.71 23.24
N ILE A 251 -4.71 -12.85 22.59
CA ILE A 251 -5.38 -14.10 22.93
C ILE A 251 -4.97 -14.58 24.33
N GLU A 252 -3.68 -14.49 24.64
CA GLU A 252 -3.14 -14.82 25.97
C GLU A 252 -3.72 -13.92 27.07
N ASP A 253 -3.85 -12.62 26.78
CA ASP A 253 -4.41 -11.63 27.70
C ASP A 253 -5.95 -11.73 27.86
N GLY A 254 -6.63 -12.50 26.99
CA GLY A 254 -8.08 -12.68 27.03
C GLY A 254 -8.88 -11.50 26.47
N GLU A 255 -8.24 -10.61 25.73
CA GLU A 255 -8.85 -9.39 25.21
C GLU A 255 -9.49 -9.54 23.80
N GLN A 256 -10.29 -8.55 23.40
CA GLN A 256 -10.97 -8.58 22.11
C GLN A 256 -10.11 -8.00 20.98
N LEU A 257 -9.65 -8.83 20.05
CA LEU A 257 -8.84 -8.42 18.89
C LEU A 257 -9.33 -7.16 18.13
N LYS A 258 -10.65 -6.94 18.05
CA LYS A 258 -11.24 -5.81 17.31
C LYS A 258 -10.94 -4.45 17.97
N THR A 259 -10.61 -4.38 19.26
CA THR A 259 -10.28 -3.12 19.96
C THR A 259 -8.89 -2.59 19.60
N TYR A 260 -8.00 -3.50 19.19
CA TYR A 260 -6.59 -3.22 18.87
C TYR A 260 -6.34 -2.90 17.40
N VAL A 261 -7.38 -2.82 16.59
CA VAL A 261 -7.29 -2.32 15.21
C VAL A 261 -7.30 -0.78 15.24
N ASP A 262 -6.48 -0.15 14.40
CA ASP A 262 -6.48 1.30 14.27
C ASP A 262 -7.84 1.84 13.80
N ILE A 263 -8.19 3.03 14.29
CA ILE A 263 -9.47 3.69 14.00
C ILE A 263 -9.72 3.86 12.48
N THR A 264 -8.67 4.06 11.69
CA THR A 264 -8.77 4.19 10.22
C THR A 264 -9.34 2.95 9.53
N CYS A 265 -9.33 1.79 10.19
CA CYS A 265 -9.88 0.54 9.67
C CYS A 265 -11.36 0.31 10.04
N ASN A 266 -11.96 1.21 10.83
CA ASN A 266 -13.34 1.08 11.28
C ASN A 266 -14.34 1.51 10.20
N LYS A 267 -15.53 0.90 10.25
CA LYS A 267 -16.65 1.22 9.36
C LYS A 267 -17.03 2.71 9.44
N GLU A 268 -17.07 3.28 10.63
CA GLU A 268 -17.46 4.68 10.85
C GLU A 268 -16.50 5.65 10.16
N THR A 269 -15.20 5.48 10.40
CA THR A 269 -14.15 6.29 9.76
C THR A 269 -14.11 6.08 8.25
N PHE A 270 -14.41 4.86 7.77
CA PHE A 270 -14.60 4.63 6.35
C PHE A 270 -15.78 5.45 5.82
N LEU A 271 -16.94 5.39 6.47
CA LEU A 271 -18.15 6.07 6.02
C LEU A 271 -18.05 7.59 6.07
N SER A 272 -17.31 8.17 7.02
CA SER A 272 -17.06 9.62 7.07
C SER A 272 -16.28 10.14 5.86
N CYS A 273 -15.53 9.28 5.15
CA CYS A 273 -14.86 9.63 3.90
C CYS A 273 -15.82 9.74 2.70
N TYR A 274 -17.09 9.34 2.84
CA TYR A 274 -18.12 9.33 1.79
C TYR A 274 -19.35 10.18 2.14
N GLN A 275 -19.24 11.02 3.19
CA GLN A 275 -20.23 12.05 3.53
C GLN A 275 -19.94 13.31 2.72
#